data_AF-A0A1B7UKC9-F1
#
_entry.id   AF-A0A1B7UKC9-F1
#
_cell.length_a   1.000
_cell.length_b   1.000
_cell.length_c   1.000
_cell.angle_alpha   90.00
_cell.angle_beta   90.00
_cell.angle_gamma   90.00
#
_symmetry.space_group_name_H-M   'P 1'
#
loop_
_entity.id
_entity.type
_entity.pdbx_description
1 polymer ?
#
loop_
_entity_poly.entity_id
_entity_poly.type
_entity_poly.pdbx_seq_one_letter_code
_entity_poly.pdbx_strand_id
1 'polypeptide(L)'
;MVSGSALAETIWIDVRSSEEFSQGHLPGAVNIVHTEISSKIGSVTQDKNAEIKLYCRSGRRSGLAEAALKELGYTKVQNAGGYEELSAKQPKKP
;
A
#
# COMPACT_ATOMS: atom_id res chain seq x y z
N MET A 1 11.31 -0.49 28.36
CA MET A 1 12.12 0.16 27.31
C MET A 1 11.89 -0.59 26.01
N VAL A 2 10.78 -0.31 25.32
CA VAL A 2 10.53 -0.85 23.98
C VAL A 2 10.97 0.20 22.98
N SER A 3 11.86 -0.28 22.11
CA SER A 3 12.65 0.44 21.13
C SER A 3 11.83 1.42 20.31
N GLY A 4 12.35 2.65 20.21
CA GLY A 4 11.85 3.61 19.23
C GLY A 4 12.03 3.07 17.82
N SER A 5 11.03 3.30 16.98
CA SER A 5 11.18 3.26 15.53
C SER A 5 10.48 4.49 14.98
N ALA A 6 11.17 5.64 15.08
CA ALA A 6 10.94 6.79 14.23
C ALA A 6 11.77 6.64 12.94
N LEU A 7 11.69 5.47 12.31
CA LEU A 7 12.10 5.26 10.93
C LEU A 7 10.81 5.34 10.13
N ALA A 8 10.78 6.08 9.03
CA ALA A 8 9.61 6.16 8.17
C ALA A 8 9.22 4.74 7.69
N GLU A 9 8.31 4.08 8.41
CA GLU A 9 7.78 2.77 8.03
C GLU A 9 6.92 2.99 6.80
N THR A 10 7.47 2.63 5.64
CA THR A 10 6.74 2.70 4.38
C THR A 10 5.64 1.65 4.40
N ILE A 11 4.39 2.11 4.45
CA ILE A 11 3.21 1.26 4.47
C ILE A 11 2.90 0.84 3.04
N TRP A 12 3.10 -0.44 2.73
CA TRP A 12 2.71 -0.99 1.44
C TRP A 12 1.23 -1.37 1.48
N ILE A 13 0.45 -0.87 0.54
CA ILE A 13 -0.98 -1.19 0.43
C ILE A 13 -1.26 -1.81 -0.93
N ASP A 14 -1.77 -3.03 -0.89
CA ASP A 14 -2.27 -3.74 -2.06
C ASP A 14 -3.74 -3.39 -2.29
N VAL A 15 -4.03 -2.77 -3.44
CA VAL A 15 -5.41 -2.37 -3.79
C VAL A 15 -6.18 -3.40 -4.63
N ARG A 16 -5.69 -4.63 -4.69
CA ARG A 16 -6.35 -5.78 -5.33
C ARG A 16 -7.31 -6.45 -4.34
N SER A 17 -8.02 -7.46 -4.81
CA SER A 17 -8.90 -8.26 -3.97
C SER A 17 -8.09 -9.13 -3.00
N SER A 18 -8.66 -9.43 -1.83
CA SER A 18 -8.01 -10.27 -0.80
C SER A 18 -7.64 -11.67 -1.29
N GLU A 19 -8.38 -12.17 -2.30
CA GLU A 19 -8.11 -13.46 -2.93
C GLU A 19 -6.79 -13.44 -3.71
N GLU A 20 -6.51 -12.39 -4.47
CA GLU A 20 -5.22 -12.21 -5.15
C GLU A 20 -4.08 -11.99 -4.16
N PHE A 21 -4.35 -11.25 -3.08
CA PHE A 21 -3.38 -11.05 -2.01
C PHE A 21 -3.01 -12.37 -1.32
N SER A 22 -3.99 -13.25 -1.09
CA SER A 22 -3.74 -14.58 -0.51
C SER A 22 -2.96 -15.50 -1.44
N GLN A 23 -3.08 -15.32 -2.76
CA GLN A 23 -2.27 -16.06 -3.74
C GLN A 23 -0.82 -15.56 -3.82
N GLY A 24 -0.59 -14.26 -3.56
CA GLY A 24 0.75 -13.68 -3.54
C GLY A 24 0.74 -12.17 -3.39
N HIS A 25 1.53 -11.67 -2.44
CA HIS A 25 1.65 -10.25 -2.12
C HIS A 25 3.07 -9.88 -1.72
N LEU A 26 3.36 -8.57 -1.70
CA LEU A 26 4.63 -8.09 -1.15
C LEU A 26 4.67 -8.34 0.37
N PRO A 27 5.78 -8.84 0.92
CA PRO A 27 5.92 -9.05 2.36
C PRO A 27 5.77 -7.72 3.12
N GLY A 28 4.90 -7.71 4.13
CA GLY A 28 4.58 -6.51 4.91
C GLY A 28 3.56 -5.57 4.25
N ALA A 29 3.01 -5.93 3.08
CA ALA A 29 1.90 -5.19 2.50
C ALA A 29 0.56 -5.49 3.20
N VAL A 30 -0.29 -4.48 3.30
CA VAL A 30 -1.67 -4.60 3.80
C VAL A 30 -2.61 -4.65 2.60
N ASN A 31 -3.55 -5.60 2.58
CA ASN A 31 -4.57 -5.63 1.54
C ASN A 31 -5.73 -4.68 1.86
N ILE A 32 -5.96 -3.71 0.99
CA ILE A 32 -7.11 -2.81 1.07
C ILE A 32 -7.60 -2.51 -0.33
N VAL A 33 -8.73 -3.08 -0.71
CA VAL A 33 -9.36 -2.85 -2.02
C VAL A 33 -9.55 -1.35 -2.26
N HIS A 34 -9.30 -0.87 -3.48
CA HIS A 34 -9.41 0.57 -3.81
C HIS A 34 -10.76 1.20 -3.42
N THR A 35 -11.84 0.42 -3.37
CA THR A 35 -13.18 0.86 -2.93
C THR A 35 -13.28 1.11 -1.43
N GLU A 36 -12.48 0.40 -0.63
CA GLU A 36 -12.46 0.48 0.82
C GLU A 36 -11.29 1.32 1.36
N ILE A 37 -10.35 1.74 0.50
CA ILE A 37 -9.13 2.46 0.88
C ILE A 37 -9.43 3.66 1.78
N SER A 38 -10.46 4.44 1.45
CA SER A 38 -10.83 5.64 2.18
C SER A 38 -11.33 5.36 3.59
N SER A 39 -12.01 4.23 3.81
CA SER A 39 -12.52 3.83 5.13
C SER A 39 -11.53 3.01 5.94
N LYS A 40 -10.75 2.12 5.28
CA LYS A 40 -9.78 1.24 5.95
C LYS A 40 -8.45 1.91 6.24
N ILE A 41 -8.05 2.96 5.50
CA ILE A 41 -6.75 3.60 5.74
C ILE A 41 -6.61 4.10 7.18
N GLY A 42 -7.69 4.60 7.78
CA GLY A 42 -7.67 5.06 9.17
C GLY A 42 -7.37 3.97 10.18
N SER A 43 -7.62 2.70 9.86
CA SER A 43 -7.22 1.56 10.70
C SER A 43 -5.75 1.16 10.50
N VAL A 44 -5.14 1.55 9.38
CA VAL A 44 -3.74 1.25 9.05
C VAL A 44 -2.82 2.35 9.56
N THR A 45 -3.17 3.61 9.26
CA THR A 45 -2.47 4.77 9.76
C THR A 45 -3.46 5.92 9.94
N GLN A 46 -3.44 6.55 11.10
CA GLN A 46 -4.10 7.84 11.31
C GLN A 46 -3.14 9.01 11.04
N ASP A 47 -1.85 8.71 10.84
CA ASP A 47 -0.84 9.70 10.56
C ASP A 47 -0.85 10.06 9.07
N LYS A 48 -1.22 11.31 8.79
CA LYS A 48 -1.32 11.86 7.44
C LYS A 48 0.05 12.06 6.77
N ASN A 49 1.13 12.06 7.56
CA ASN A 49 2.52 12.15 7.11
C ASN A 49 3.19 10.78 6.97
N ALA A 50 2.48 9.68 7.25
CA ALA A 50 2.97 8.33 7.01
C ALA A 50 3.21 8.10 5.52
N GLU A 51 4.31 7.42 5.21
CA GLU A 51 4.71 7.15 3.84
C GLU A 51 3.97 5.92 3.30
N ILE A 52 2.98 6.15 2.45
CA ILE A 52 2.07 5.11 1.95
C ILE A 52 2.42 4.81 0.49
N LYS A 53 2.76 3.55 0.20
CA LYS A 53 3.00 3.05 -1.15
C LYS A 53 1.89 2.11 -1.59
N LEU A 54 1.15 2.53 -2.60
CA LEU A 54 0.02 1.79 -3.16
C LEU A 54 0.47 1.03 -4.40
N TYR A 55 0.04 -0.21 -4.55
CA TYR A 55 0.24 -0.94 -5.79
C TYR A 55 -1.00 -1.73 -6.14
N CYS A 56 -1.24 -1.91 -7.44
CA CYS A 56 -2.31 -2.78 -7.94
C CYS A 56 -1.74 -3.76 -8.95
N ARG A 57 -2.57 -4.57 -9.61
CA ARG A 57 -2.07 -5.47 -10.67
C ARG A 57 -1.28 -4.74 -11.78
N SER A 58 -1.86 -3.68 -12.36
CA SER A 58 -1.29 -2.95 -13.52
C SER A 58 -1.08 -1.43 -13.31
N GLY A 59 -1.06 -0.93 -12.06
CA GLY A 59 -0.88 0.50 -11.73
C GLY A 59 -2.10 1.43 -11.86
N ARG A 60 -3.16 1.04 -12.59
CA ARG A 60 -4.33 1.92 -12.85
C ARG A 60 -5.22 2.15 -11.61
N ARG A 61 -5.48 1.10 -10.82
CA ARG A 61 -6.33 1.20 -9.62
C ARG A 61 -5.61 1.89 -8.46
N SER A 62 -4.29 1.71 -8.35
CA SER A 62 -3.48 2.37 -7.33
C SER A 62 -3.46 3.89 -7.51
N GLY A 63 -3.61 4.41 -8.74
CA GLY A 63 -3.69 5.86 -8.97
C GLY A 63 -5.00 6.46 -8.44
N LEU A 64 -6.11 5.74 -8.58
CA LEU A 64 -7.41 6.17 -8.02
C LEU A 64 -7.38 6.15 -6.49
N ALA A 65 -6.79 5.11 -5.91
CA ALA A 65 -6.59 5.04 -4.46
C ALA A 65 -5.65 6.14 -3.95
N GLU A 66 -4.60 6.50 -4.72
CA GLU A 66 -3.70 7.60 -4.40
C GLU A 66 -4.45 8.93 -4.31
N ALA A 67 -5.25 9.22 -5.33
CA ALA A 67 -6.06 10.43 -5.38
C ALA A 67 -7.02 10.50 -4.18
N ALA A 68 -7.74 9.41 -3.90
CA ALA A 68 -8.66 9.33 -2.77
C ALA A 68 -7.96 9.56 -1.42
N LEU A 69 -6.74 9.04 -1.23
CA LEU A 69 -5.97 9.27 -0.01
C LEU A 69 -5.44 10.71 0.08
N LYS A 70 -4.99 11.28 -1.03
CA LYS A 70 -4.60 12.70 -1.08
C LYS A 70 -5.78 13.62 -0.74
N GLU A 71 -6.99 13.30 -1.20
CA GLU A 71 -8.22 14.01 -0.83
C GLU A 71 -8.55 13.91 0.68
N LEU A 72 -8.23 12.80 1.33
CA LEU A 72 -8.35 12.64 2.79
C LEU A 72 -7.28 13.44 3.58
N GLY A 73 -6.30 13.98 2.88
CA GLY A 73 -5.22 14.81 3.42
C GLY A 73 -3.93 14.05 3.70
N TYR A 74 -3.76 12.83 3.19
CA TYR A 74 -2.46 12.14 3.23
C TYR A 74 -1.51 12.80 2.24
N THR A 75 -0.38 13.29 2.74
CA THR A 75 0.59 14.05 1.93
C THR A 75 1.62 13.16 1.28
N LYS A 76 1.93 12.01 1.89
CA LYS A 76 2.97 11.08 1.45
C LYS A 76 2.41 9.79 0.86
N VAL A 77 1.54 9.91 -0.12
CA VAL A 77 0.98 8.76 -0.85
C VAL A 77 1.64 8.66 -2.23
N GLN A 78 2.16 7.48 -2.55
CA GLN A 78 2.81 7.20 -3.83
C GLN A 78 2.29 5.90 -4.44
N ASN A 79 2.00 5.95 -5.73
CA ASN A 79 1.75 4.76 -6.55
C ASN A 79 3.08 4.08 -6.88
N ALA A 80 3.32 2.91 -6.29
CA ALA A 80 4.47 2.06 -6.55
C ALA A 80 4.33 1.22 -7.84
N GLY A 81 3.19 1.29 -8.53
CA GLY A 81 2.97 0.70 -9.84
C GLY A 81 2.20 -0.64 -9.82
N GLY A 82 2.57 -1.50 -10.76
CA GLY A 82 1.97 -2.83 -10.95
C GLY A 82 2.66 -3.90 -10.10
N TYR A 83 1.87 -4.78 -9.47
CA TYR A 83 2.36 -5.97 -8.77
C TYR A 83 3.17 -6.84 -9.69
N GLU A 84 2.80 -6.94 -10.97
CA GLU A 84 3.56 -7.74 -11.95
C GLU A 84 5.00 -7.21 -12.10
N GLU A 85 5.18 -5.89 -12.08
CA GLU A 85 6.49 -5.24 -12.19
C GLU A 85 7.28 -5.29 -10.87
N LEU A 86 6.59 -5.08 -9.74
CA LEU A 86 7.17 -5.16 -8.40
C LEU A 86 7.56 -6.60 -8.04
N SER A 87 6.72 -7.57 -8.38
CA SER A 87 6.96 -9.01 -8.21
C SER A 87 8.08 -9.50 -9.11
N ALA A 88 8.24 -8.94 -10.32
CA ALA A 88 9.36 -9.27 -11.19
C ALA A 88 10.70 -8.73 -10.65
N LYS A 89 10.67 -7.62 -9.89
CA LYS A 89 11.84 -7.04 -9.22
C LYS A 89 12.15 -7.64 -7.86
N GLN A 90 11.21 -8.35 -7.22
CA GLN A 90 11.50 -9.05 -5.98
C GLN A 90 12.41 -10.24 -6.27
N PRO A 91 13.59 -10.36 -5.62
CA PRO A 91 14.37 -11.58 -5.71
C PRO A 91 13.53 -12.70 -5.13
N LYS A 92 13.06 -13.63 -5.98
CA LYS A 92 12.49 -14.90 -5.53
C LYS A 92 13.50 -15.50 -4.56
N LYS A 93 13.15 -15.56 -3.28
CA LYS A 93 13.97 -16.25 -2.29
C LYS A 93 14.03 -17.73 -2.73
N PRO A 94 15.23 -18.31 -2.85
CA PRO A 94 15.42 -19.69 -3.33
C PRO A 94 14.80 -20.71 -2.39
#